data_AF-X1UCC4-F1
#
_entry.id   AF-X1UCC4-F1
#
_cell.length_a   1.000
_cell.length_b   1.000
_cell.length_c   1.000
_cell.angle_alpha   90.00
_cell.angle_beta   90.00
_cell.angle_gamma   90.00
#
_symmetry.space_group_name_H-M   'P 1'
#
loop_
_entity.id
_entity.type
_entity.pdbx_description
1 polymer ?
#
loop_
_entity_poly.entity_id
_entity_poly.type
_entity_poly.pdbx_seq_one_letter_code
_entity_poly.pdbx_strand_id
1 'polypeptide(L)'
;AEQPEDYYEWLRSLKVNWAGITVDLFIESSMDSTVERNYGNVPNATFTDEVITEAIRGFKRHNLNVYFTFSINTQLAVQSEYPVHRWQLGDPDMPNQDSNINSENWPWDPDHPVHEAYVESFWDSYTQEAVYFARICESEGVELYAPGAELDRLFRTRSGGRWPNNYKTYLQAMVDSVRSVYSGLVSYEMHWSALGYNEFDPGSDHLWEDLGLDVIGISAYFKLSEEVPTSVMTVSELEEKWEGVFNQYLIPLKNY
;
A
#
# COMPACT_ATOMS: atom_id res chain seq x y z
N ALA A 1 -5.69 15.24 14.41
CA ALA A 1 -5.25 15.44 15.79
C ALA A 1 -3.79 15.87 15.78
N GLU A 2 -3.57 17.11 16.22
CA GLU A 2 -2.24 17.62 16.52
C GLU A 2 -1.58 16.77 17.62
N GLN A 3 -0.29 16.48 17.46
CA GLN A 3 0.49 15.75 18.46
C GLN A 3 0.96 16.71 19.56
N PRO A 4 1.24 16.23 20.77
CA PRO A 4 1.77 17.09 21.82
C PRO A 4 3.17 17.63 21.44
N GLU A 5 3.55 18.81 21.96
CA GLU A 5 4.80 19.50 21.57
C GLU A 5 6.05 18.64 21.82
N ASP A 6 6.06 17.85 22.90
CA ASP A 6 7.15 16.96 23.26
C ASP A 6 7.41 15.88 22.21
N TYR A 7 6.37 15.46 21.47
CA TYR A 7 6.51 14.56 20.33
C TYR A 7 7.29 15.24 19.18
N TYR A 8 6.99 16.50 18.86
CA TYR A 8 7.72 17.24 17.83
C TYR A 8 9.16 17.55 18.26
N GLU A 9 9.40 17.84 19.54
CA GLU A 9 10.75 17.97 20.10
C GLU A 9 11.54 16.66 19.96
N TRP A 10 10.91 15.53 20.25
CA TRP A 10 11.50 14.21 20.07
C TRP A 10 11.85 13.94 18.59
N LEU A 11 10.94 14.19 17.65
CA LEU A 11 11.21 14.05 16.21
C LEU A 11 12.39 14.93 15.76
N ARG A 12 12.45 16.18 16.23
CA ARG A 12 13.58 17.09 15.96
C ARG A 12 14.90 16.57 16.53
N SER A 13 14.88 15.94 17.72
CA SER A 13 16.08 15.34 18.31
C SER A 13 16.65 14.19 17.47
N LEU A 14 15.77 13.49 16.75
CA LEU A 14 16.12 12.43 15.78
C LEU A 14 16.46 12.97 14.39
N LYS A 15 16.42 14.29 14.18
CA LYS A 15 16.62 14.96 12.89
C LYS A 15 15.64 14.48 11.80
N VAL A 16 14.44 14.09 12.21
CA VAL A 16 13.37 13.74 11.29
C VAL A 16 12.93 14.99 10.51
N ASN A 17 12.74 14.85 9.21
CA ASN A 17 12.27 15.90 8.30
C ASN A 17 11.04 15.48 7.46
N TRP A 18 10.55 14.25 7.66
CA TRP A 18 9.35 13.71 7.04
C TRP A 18 8.49 13.00 8.09
N ALA A 19 7.17 13.15 8.00
CA ALA A 19 6.21 12.38 8.75
C ALA A 19 5.31 11.60 7.78
N GLY A 20 5.15 10.30 8.03
CA GLY A 20 4.21 9.45 7.30
C GLY A 20 2.86 9.40 8.00
N ILE A 21 1.77 9.53 7.24
CA ILE A 21 0.40 9.30 7.69
C ILE A 21 -0.18 8.18 6.85
N THR A 22 -0.62 7.11 7.51
CA THR A 22 -1.31 5.98 6.90
C THR A 22 -2.72 5.89 7.46
N VAL A 23 -3.70 5.70 6.58
CA VAL A 23 -5.08 5.40 6.97
C VAL A 23 -5.52 4.04 6.42
N ASP A 24 -6.44 3.40 7.12
CA ASP A 24 -7.04 2.16 6.67
C ASP A 24 -8.36 2.43 5.92
N LEU A 25 -8.51 1.76 4.79
CA LEU A 25 -9.76 1.51 4.08
C LEU A 25 -10.22 0.08 4.36
N PHE A 26 -11.47 -0.22 4.05
CA PHE A 26 -12.10 -1.46 4.45
C PHE A 26 -12.83 -2.14 3.29
N ILE A 27 -12.88 -3.45 3.39
CA ILE A 27 -13.81 -4.34 2.70
C ILE A 27 -14.42 -5.27 3.76
N GLU A 28 -15.65 -5.71 3.56
CA GLU A 28 -16.37 -6.55 4.52
C GLU A 28 -16.06 -8.05 4.35
N SER A 29 -15.78 -8.51 3.14
CA SER A 29 -15.59 -9.94 2.82
C SER A 29 -14.97 -10.15 1.42
N SER A 30 -14.69 -11.39 1.02
CA SER A 30 -14.23 -11.72 -0.34
C SER A 30 -15.25 -11.39 -1.44
N MET A 31 -16.52 -11.24 -1.07
CA MET A 31 -17.63 -10.91 -1.97
C MET A 31 -17.98 -9.42 -1.95
N ASP A 32 -17.29 -8.63 -1.11
CA ASP A 32 -17.44 -7.17 -1.11
C ASP A 32 -16.59 -6.57 -2.22
N SER A 33 -17.27 -5.88 -3.15
CA SER A 33 -16.66 -5.21 -4.30
C SER A 33 -16.49 -3.72 -4.09
N THR A 34 -16.65 -3.24 -2.85
CA THR A 34 -16.54 -1.83 -2.53
C THR A 34 -15.47 -1.60 -1.48
N VAL A 35 -14.59 -0.64 -1.75
CA VAL A 35 -13.58 -0.19 -0.80
C VAL A 35 -14.06 1.10 -0.18
N GLU A 36 -14.15 1.14 1.14
CA GLU A 36 -14.75 2.25 1.86
C GLU A 36 -13.94 2.72 3.07
N ARG A 37 -14.17 3.97 3.47
CA ARG A 37 -13.71 4.50 4.76
C ARG A 37 -14.69 4.08 5.85
N ASN A 38 -14.17 3.66 6.99
CA ASN A 38 -14.99 3.32 8.15
C ASN A 38 -14.56 4.16 9.36
N TYR A 39 -15.36 5.16 9.72
CA TYR A 39 -15.15 6.01 10.90
C TYR A 39 -15.76 5.43 12.18
N GLY A 40 -16.33 4.23 12.11
CA GLY A 40 -17.06 3.58 13.18
C GLY A 40 -16.17 2.90 14.22
N ASN A 41 -16.78 2.07 15.07
CA ASN A 41 -16.07 1.35 16.13
C ASN A 41 -15.46 0.04 15.60
N VAL A 42 -14.49 0.17 14.69
CA VAL A 42 -13.68 -0.94 14.18
C VAL A 42 -12.25 -0.83 14.68
N PRO A 43 -11.51 -1.94 14.82
CA PRO A 43 -10.07 -1.88 15.04
C PRO A 43 -9.41 -1.05 13.92
N ASN A 44 -8.70 0.01 14.30
CA ASN A 44 -8.01 0.93 13.37
C ASN A 44 -8.94 1.62 12.34
N ALA A 45 -10.06 2.17 12.80
CA ALA A 45 -10.95 3.00 11.97
C ALA A 45 -10.20 4.04 11.11
N THR A 46 -10.73 4.35 9.93
CA THR A 46 -10.26 5.47 9.12
C THR A 46 -10.34 6.74 9.97
N PHE A 47 -9.28 7.55 9.99
CA PHE A 47 -9.36 8.87 10.61
C PHE A 47 -10.30 9.78 9.82
N THR A 48 -11.05 10.62 10.54
CA THR A 48 -11.89 11.64 9.90
C THR A 48 -11.02 12.70 9.20
N ASP A 49 -11.60 13.41 8.23
CA ASP A 49 -10.93 14.53 7.55
C ASP A 49 -10.36 15.57 8.51
N GLU A 50 -11.11 15.92 9.55
CA GLU A 50 -10.65 16.87 10.58
C GLU A 50 -9.39 16.35 11.26
N VAL A 51 -9.38 15.07 11.65
CA VAL A 51 -8.21 14.45 12.27
C VAL A 51 -7.02 14.41 11.32
N ILE A 52 -7.24 14.05 10.05
CA ILE A 52 -6.19 13.99 9.03
C ILE A 52 -5.60 15.38 8.77
N THR A 53 -6.45 16.37 8.47
CA THR A 53 -6.02 17.74 8.14
C THR A 53 -5.31 18.40 9.32
N GLU A 54 -5.80 18.22 10.55
CA GLU A 54 -5.09 18.69 11.74
C GLU A 54 -3.72 18.05 11.91
N ALA A 55 -3.59 16.74 11.68
CA ALA A 55 -2.32 16.04 11.79
C ALA A 55 -1.32 16.57 10.74
N ILE A 56 -1.75 16.69 9.48
CA ILE A 56 -0.93 17.26 8.39
C ILE A 56 -0.46 18.67 8.77
N ARG A 57 -1.39 19.56 9.16
CA ARG A 57 -1.06 20.94 9.55
C ARG A 57 -0.12 20.99 10.76
N GLY A 58 -0.30 20.10 11.72
CA GLY A 58 0.60 19.95 12.87
C GLY A 58 2.02 19.66 12.40
N PHE A 59 2.24 18.62 11.60
CA PHE A 59 3.58 18.32 11.06
C PHE A 59 4.18 19.49 10.26
N LYS A 60 3.38 20.13 9.40
CA LYS A 60 3.85 21.24 8.57
C LYS A 60 4.23 22.49 9.39
N ARG A 61 3.48 22.82 10.45
CA ARG A 61 3.84 23.91 11.38
C ARG A 61 5.21 23.70 12.03
N HIS A 62 5.63 22.44 12.16
CA HIS A 62 6.91 22.04 12.73
C HIS A 62 7.99 21.80 11.67
N ASN A 63 7.79 22.28 10.43
CA ASN A 63 8.72 22.16 9.29
C ASN A 63 9.03 20.71 8.90
N LEU A 64 8.07 19.80 9.09
CA LEU A 64 8.15 18.43 8.59
C LEU A 64 7.39 18.36 7.26
N ASN A 65 8.00 17.73 6.26
CA ASN A 65 7.27 17.30 5.07
C ASN A 65 6.33 16.16 5.46
N VAL A 66 5.25 15.99 4.72
CA VAL A 66 4.27 14.95 4.94
C VAL A 66 4.23 14.02 3.74
N TYR A 67 4.26 12.73 4.05
CA TYR A 67 3.94 11.65 3.16
C TYR A 67 2.60 11.05 3.60
N PHE A 68 1.67 10.86 2.66
CA PHE A 68 0.36 10.27 2.94
C PHE A 68 0.14 8.99 2.14
N THR A 69 -0.46 7.97 2.76
CA THR A 69 -0.83 6.72 2.12
C THR A 69 -2.07 6.10 2.75
N PHE A 70 -2.63 5.10 2.07
CA PHE A 70 -3.67 4.26 2.65
C PHE A 70 -3.47 2.79 2.30
N SER A 71 -4.02 1.91 3.14
CA SER A 71 -4.02 0.46 2.93
C SER A 71 -5.42 -0.13 3.07
N ILE A 72 -5.64 -1.39 2.68
CA ILE A 72 -6.91 -2.10 2.95
C ILE A 72 -6.75 -2.94 4.21
N ASN A 73 -7.52 -2.65 5.24
CA ASN A 73 -7.61 -3.45 6.45
C ASN A 73 -8.70 -4.52 6.31
N THR A 74 -8.29 -5.78 6.42
CA THR A 74 -9.19 -6.94 6.32
C THR A 74 -9.41 -7.65 7.65
N GLN A 75 -9.12 -7.02 8.80
CA GLN A 75 -9.20 -7.67 10.12
C GLN A 75 -10.61 -8.17 10.46
N LEU A 76 -11.65 -7.46 10.03
CA LEU A 76 -13.02 -7.93 10.17
C LEU A 76 -13.38 -8.92 9.05
N ALA A 77 -12.91 -8.67 7.83
CA ALA A 77 -13.19 -9.53 6.68
C ALA A 77 -12.67 -10.96 6.87
N VAL A 78 -11.52 -11.17 7.51
CA VAL A 78 -10.99 -12.51 7.83
C VAL A 78 -11.88 -13.30 8.81
N GLN A 79 -12.80 -12.63 9.50
CA GLN A 79 -13.77 -13.23 10.43
C GLN A 79 -15.20 -13.30 9.85
N SER A 80 -15.39 -12.83 8.62
CA SER A 80 -16.71 -12.80 7.97
C SER A 80 -17.15 -14.19 7.50
N GLU A 81 -18.37 -14.27 6.95
CA GLU A 81 -18.87 -15.49 6.29
C GLU A 81 -18.02 -15.88 5.07
N TYR A 82 -17.45 -14.90 4.36
CA TYR A 82 -16.60 -15.09 3.18
C TYR A 82 -15.20 -14.48 3.45
N PRO A 83 -14.31 -15.22 4.14
CA PRO A 83 -13.07 -14.65 4.63
C PRO A 83 -12.14 -14.20 3.51
N VAL A 84 -11.42 -13.10 3.75
CA VAL A 84 -10.36 -12.63 2.85
C VAL A 84 -9.27 -11.91 3.63
N HIS A 85 -8.02 -12.19 3.30
CA HIS A 85 -6.86 -11.44 3.75
C HIS A 85 -6.43 -10.42 2.69
N ARG A 86 -5.89 -9.28 3.13
CA ARG A 86 -5.36 -8.22 2.25
C ARG A 86 -4.43 -8.75 1.15
N TRP A 87 -3.52 -9.67 1.49
CA TRP A 87 -2.54 -10.23 0.54
C TRP A 87 -3.16 -11.12 -0.55
N GLN A 88 -4.43 -11.50 -0.42
CA GLN A 88 -5.15 -12.36 -1.36
C GLN A 88 -5.87 -11.56 -2.45
N LEU A 89 -6.07 -10.25 -2.25
CA LEU A 89 -6.84 -9.42 -3.17
C LEU A 89 -6.20 -9.39 -4.56
N GLY A 90 -7.04 -9.54 -5.59
CA GLY A 90 -6.61 -9.54 -6.99
C GLY A 90 -6.13 -10.88 -7.52
N ASP A 91 -5.92 -11.88 -6.68
CA ASP A 91 -5.38 -13.19 -7.07
C ASP A 91 -6.49 -14.18 -7.47
N PRO A 92 -6.52 -14.64 -8.73
CA PRO A 92 -7.58 -15.51 -9.22
C PRO A 92 -7.48 -16.95 -8.71
N ASP A 93 -6.31 -17.38 -8.21
CA ASP A 93 -6.04 -18.79 -7.87
C ASP A 93 -6.20 -19.08 -6.37
N MET A 94 -6.71 -18.13 -5.58
CA MET A 94 -6.73 -18.28 -4.12
C MET A 94 -7.48 -19.51 -3.57
N PRO A 95 -8.60 -19.96 -4.16
CA PRO A 95 -9.26 -21.20 -3.74
C PRO A 95 -8.35 -22.43 -3.79
N ASN A 96 -7.29 -22.44 -4.61
CA ASN A 96 -6.34 -23.55 -4.72
C ASN A 96 -5.18 -23.46 -3.72
N GLN A 97 -4.96 -22.31 -3.09
CA GLN A 97 -3.83 -22.10 -2.17
C GLN A 97 -4.26 -21.89 -0.71
N ASP A 98 -5.50 -21.50 -0.47
CA ASP A 98 -6.09 -21.36 0.87
C ASP A 98 -7.42 -22.11 0.96
N SER A 99 -7.45 -23.17 1.77
CA SER A 99 -8.64 -24.00 1.97
C SER A 99 -9.81 -23.28 2.64
N ASN A 100 -9.61 -22.07 3.17
CA ASN A 100 -10.67 -21.25 3.74
C ASN A 100 -11.41 -20.43 2.67
N ILE A 101 -10.90 -20.38 1.44
CA ILE A 101 -11.52 -19.66 0.33
C ILE A 101 -12.33 -20.63 -0.53
N ASN A 102 -13.63 -20.38 -0.67
CA ASN A 102 -14.49 -21.13 -1.58
C ASN A 102 -14.48 -20.47 -2.97
N SER A 103 -14.28 -21.25 -4.04
CA SER A 103 -14.30 -20.74 -5.42
C SER A 103 -15.63 -20.10 -5.81
N GLU A 104 -16.76 -20.56 -5.24
CA GLU A 104 -18.07 -19.95 -5.44
C GLU A 104 -18.21 -18.55 -4.81
N ASN A 105 -17.29 -18.18 -3.91
CA ASN A 105 -17.27 -16.90 -3.21
C ASN A 105 -15.97 -16.12 -3.50
N TRP A 106 -15.35 -16.37 -4.65
CA TRP A 106 -14.07 -15.79 -5.02
C TRP A 106 -14.13 -15.09 -6.39
N PRO A 107 -14.68 -13.88 -6.43
CA PRO A 107 -14.98 -13.19 -7.69
C PRO A 107 -13.75 -12.62 -8.39
N TRP A 108 -12.55 -12.75 -7.80
CA TRP A 108 -11.28 -12.48 -8.47
C TRP A 108 -10.94 -13.53 -9.54
N ASP A 109 -11.56 -14.72 -9.50
CA ASP A 109 -11.45 -15.74 -10.55
C ASP A 109 -12.16 -15.26 -11.85
N PRO A 110 -11.48 -15.19 -13.01
CA PRO A 110 -12.07 -14.80 -14.29
C PRO A 110 -13.25 -15.66 -14.74
N ASP A 111 -13.32 -16.91 -14.28
CA ASP A 111 -14.44 -17.81 -14.59
C ASP A 111 -15.65 -17.61 -13.67
N HIS A 112 -15.54 -16.75 -12.65
CA HIS A 112 -16.63 -16.46 -11.72
C HIS A 112 -17.77 -15.66 -12.40
N PRO A 113 -19.06 -16.01 -12.20
CA PRO A 113 -20.18 -15.38 -12.94
C PRO A 113 -20.32 -13.87 -12.79
N VAL A 114 -19.78 -13.29 -11.71
CA VAL A 114 -19.82 -11.84 -11.46
C VAL A 114 -18.45 -11.15 -11.56
N HIS A 115 -17.42 -11.85 -12.06
CA HIS A 115 -16.04 -11.36 -12.10
C HIS A 115 -15.91 -9.94 -12.66
N GLU A 116 -16.43 -9.72 -13.88
CA GLU A 116 -16.28 -8.44 -14.59
C GLU A 116 -16.90 -7.28 -13.80
N ALA A 117 -18.15 -7.44 -13.35
CA ALA A 117 -18.85 -6.42 -12.57
C ALA A 117 -18.22 -6.20 -11.18
N TYR A 118 -17.71 -7.26 -10.56
CA TYR A 118 -17.01 -7.19 -9.28
C TYR A 118 -15.72 -6.38 -9.40
N VAL A 119 -14.87 -6.71 -10.38
CA VAL A 119 -13.59 -6.03 -10.61
C VAL A 119 -13.81 -4.56 -10.97
N GLU A 120 -14.80 -4.26 -11.81
CA GLU A 120 -15.16 -2.89 -12.17
C GLU A 120 -15.60 -2.07 -10.94
N SER A 121 -16.52 -2.62 -10.12
CA SER A 121 -16.99 -1.97 -8.90
C SER A 121 -15.87 -1.75 -7.87
N PHE A 122 -14.98 -2.74 -7.73
CA PHE A 122 -13.84 -2.64 -6.82
C PHE A 122 -12.92 -1.50 -7.23
N TRP A 123 -12.52 -1.44 -8.51
CA TRP A 123 -11.60 -0.40 -8.96
C TRP A 123 -12.25 0.99 -9.02
N ASP A 124 -13.56 1.08 -9.28
CA ASP A 124 -14.29 2.35 -9.20
C ASP A 124 -14.27 2.91 -7.77
N SER A 125 -14.68 2.10 -6.78
CA SER A 125 -14.65 2.52 -5.37
C SER A 125 -13.24 2.82 -4.86
N TYR A 126 -12.25 1.97 -5.17
CA TYR A 126 -10.84 2.22 -4.82
C TYR A 126 -10.34 3.53 -5.43
N THR A 127 -10.68 3.82 -6.69
CA THR A 127 -10.31 5.07 -7.36
C THR A 127 -10.98 6.28 -6.73
N GLN A 128 -12.25 6.18 -6.35
CA GLN A 128 -12.97 7.25 -5.65
C GLN A 128 -12.28 7.60 -4.32
N GLU A 129 -11.85 6.58 -3.57
CA GLU A 129 -11.11 6.77 -2.31
C GLU A 129 -9.70 7.35 -2.53
N ALA A 130 -8.98 6.89 -3.55
CA ALA A 130 -7.71 7.47 -3.94
C ALA A 130 -7.83 8.95 -4.32
N VAL A 131 -8.83 9.31 -5.13
CA VAL A 131 -9.09 10.70 -5.52
C VAL A 131 -9.54 11.54 -4.32
N TYR A 132 -10.30 10.96 -3.40
CA TYR A 132 -10.74 11.63 -2.19
C TYR A 132 -9.55 12.10 -1.34
N PHE A 133 -8.64 11.19 -1.00
CA PHE A 133 -7.45 11.54 -0.23
C PHE A 133 -6.46 12.40 -1.02
N ALA A 134 -6.38 12.24 -2.34
CA ALA A 134 -5.59 13.14 -3.19
C ALA A 134 -6.04 14.60 -3.10
N ARG A 135 -7.36 14.86 -3.02
CA ARG A 135 -7.89 16.23 -2.81
C ARG A 135 -7.51 16.79 -1.44
N ILE A 136 -7.55 15.96 -0.39
CA ILE A 136 -7.08 16.37 0.95
C ILE A 136 -5.59 16.71 0.87
N CYS A 137 -4.78 15.83 0.27
CA CYS A 137 -3.35 16.01 0.08
C CYS A 137 -3.02 17.31 -0.67
N GLU A 138 -3.71 17.59 -1.78
CA GLU A 138 -3.56 18.84 -2.53
C GLU A 138 -3.91 20.05 -1.67
N SER A 139 -5.06 20.01 -0.97
CA SER A 139 -5.54 21.15 -0.19
C SER A 139 -4.64 21.50 1.00
N GLU A 140 -3.95 20.51 1.57
CA GLU A 140 -3.01 20.68 2.68
C GLU A 140 -1.53 20.76 2.21
N GLY A 141 -1.30 20.66 0.89
CA GLY A 141 0.01 20.69 0.26
C GLY A 141 0.94 19.54 0.66
N VAL A 142 0.42 18.34 0.89
CA VAL A 142 1.23 17.14 1.15
C VAL A 142 2.26 16.94 0.03
N GLU A 143 3.49 16.57 0.39
CA GLU A 143 4.61 16.52 -0.55
C GLU A 143 4.68 15.21 -1.35
N LEU A 144 4.27 14.09 -0.74
CA LEU A 144 4.26 12.75 -1.36
C LEU A 144 2.96 12.01 -1.02
N TYR A 145 2.32 11.41 -2.02
CA TYR A 145 1.11 10.61 -1.87
C TYR A 145 1.27 9.23 -2.52
N ALA A 146 0.93 8.16 -1.80
CA ALA A 146 0.86 6.81 -2.36
C ALA A 146 -0.58 6.28 -2.27
N PRO A 147 -1.30 6.12 -3.39
CA PRO A 147 -2.65 5.57 -3.39
C PRO A 147 -2.62 4.03 -3.29
N GLY A 148 -1.92 3.50 -2.29
CA GLY A 148 -1.84 2.06 -2.03
C GLY A 148 -0.52 1.61 -1.39
N ALA A 149 -0.63 0.62 -0.51
CA ALA A 149 0.49 -0.02 0.16
C ALA A 149 0.30 -1.54 0.31
N GLU A 150 1.31 -2.31 -0.08
CA GLU A 150 1.45 -3.75 0.14
C GLU A 150 0.26 -4.58 -0.39
N LEU A 151 -0.19 -4.22 -1.58
CA LEU A 151 -1.28 -4.87 -2.32
C LEU A 151 -0.73 -5.56 -3.56
N ASP A 152 0.43 -6.22 -3.47
CA ASP A 152 1.26 -6.58 -4.63
C ASP A 152 0.60 -7.58 -5.60
N ARG A 153 -0.41 -8.34 -5.15
CA ARG A 153 -1.24 -9.18 -6.03
C ARG A 153 -2.32 -8.39 -6.77
N LEU A 154 -2.76 -7.26 -6.23
CA LEU A 154 -3.73 -6.36 -6.84
C LEU A 154 -3.04 -5.27 -7.69
N PHE A 155 -1.89 -4.77 -7.26
CA PHE A 155 -1.08 -3.79 -7.99
C PHE A 155 -0.17 -4.53 -8.97
N ARG A 156 -0.77 -4.98 -10.08
CA ARG A 156 -0.08 -5.69 -11.16
C ARG A 156 -0.41 -5.08 -12.51
N THR A 157 0.62 -4.71 -13.27
CA THR A 157 0.49 -4.05 -14.57
C THR A 157 0.78 -4.96 -15.76
N ARG A 158 1.28 -6.17 -15.49
CA ARG A 158 1.54 -7.20 -16.51
C ARG A 158 1.14 -8.56 -15.97
N SER A 159 0.65 -9.41 -16.87
CA SER A 159 0.35 -10.81 -16.58
C SER A 159 1.61 -11.65 -16.81
N GLY A 160 1.88 -12.64 -15.95
CA GLY A 160 3.04 -13.52 -16.12
C GLY A 160 3.34 -14.37 -14.90
N GLY A 161 4.01 -15.49 -15.15
CA GLY A 161 4.57 -16.38 -14.13
C GLY A 161 3.52 -17.02 -13.25
N ARG A 162 3.67 -16.81 -11.94
CA ARG A 162 2.80 -17.39 -10.92
C ARG A 162 1.41 -16.74 -10.88
N TRP A 163 1.28 -15.49 -11.31
CA TRP A 163 0.06 -14.69 -11.13
C TRP A 163 -0.48 -14.20 -12.47
N PRO A 164 -1.59 -14.76 -12.96
CA PRO A 164 -2.07 -14.48 -14.31
C PRO A 164 -2.86 -13.16 -14.43
N ASN A 165 -3.16 -12.50 -13.31
CA ASN A 165 -3.95 -11.27 -13.30
C ASN A 165 -3.14 -10.03 -13.73
N ASN A 166 -3.87 -9.05 -14.27
CA ASN A 166 -3.35 -7.78 -14.75
C ASN A 166 -4.42 -6.70 -14.64
N TYR A 167 -4.12 -5.62 -13.93
CA TYR A 167 -5.02 -4.50 -13.69
C TYR A 167 -4.45 -3.17 -14.20
N LYS A 168 -3.51 -3.20 -15.16
CA LYS A 168 -2.85 -2.00 -15.71
C LYS A 168 -3.83 -0.88 -16.07
N THR A 169 -4.90 -1.19 -16.80
CA THR A 169 -5.87 -0.18 -17.24
C THR A 169 -6.56 0.49 -16.05
N TYR A 170 -6.96 -0.27 -15.02
CA TYR A 170 -7.58 0.28 -13.83
C TYR A 170 -6.61 1.12 -13.00
N LEU A 171 -5.38 0.62 -12.82
CA LEU A 171 -4.31 1.33 -12.12
C LEU A 171 -3.94 2.64 -12.83
N GLN A 172 -3.84 2.63 -14.16
CA GLN A 172 -3.59 3.85 -14.95
C GLN A 172 -4.74 4.84 -14.80
N ALA A 173 -5.98 4.40 -14.92
CA ALA A 173 -7.15 5.26 -14.72
C ALA A 173 -7.20 5.87 -13.31
N MET A 174 -6.84 5.09 -12.29
CA MET A 174 -6.73 5.57 -10.91
C MET A 174 -5.64 6.65 -10.78
N VAL A 175 -4.43 6.37 -11.27
CA VAL A 175 -3.31 7.33 -11.19
C VAL A 175 -3.61 8.61 -11.97
N ASP A 176 -4.17 8.50 -13.18
CA ASP A 176 -4.60 9.65 -13.97
C ASP A 176 -5.64 10.50 -13.22
N SER A 177 -6.58 9.84 -12.54
CA SER A 177 -7.60 10.51 -11.73
C SER A 177 -6.98 11.23 -10.53
N VAL A 178 -6.01 10.61 -9.83
CA VAL A 178 -5.23 11.24 -8.76
C VAL A 178 -4.47 12.47 -9.29
N ARG A 179 -3.76 12.33 -10.41
CA ARG A 179 -3.00 13.42 -11.04
C ARG A 179 -3.88 14.59 -11.50
N SER A 180 -5.15 14.34 -11.79
CA SER A 180 -6.10 15.40 -12.17
C SER A 180 -6.43 16.36 -11.01
N VAL A 181 -6.19 15.94 -9.76
CA VAL A 181 -6.52 16.73 -8.55
C VAL A 181 -5.35 16.98 -7.62
N TYR A 182 -4.22 16.28 -7.79
CA TYR A 182 -3.05 16.38 -6.92
C TYR A 182 -1.77 16.59 -7.73
N SER A 183 -1.03 17.63 -7.35
CA SER A 183 0.14 18.14 -8.07
C SER A 183 1.49 17.72 -7.47
N GLY A 184 1.48 17.11 -6.28
CA GLY A 184 2.69 16.63 -5.62
C GLY A 184 3.20 15.29 -6.18
N LEU A 185 4.19 14.72 -5.49
CA LEU A 185 4.81 13.47 -5.91
C LEU A 185 3.87 12.28 -5.66
N VAL A 186 3.78 11.36 -6.61
CA VAL A 186 2.96 10.13 -6.51
C VAL A 186 3.86 8.89 -6.47
N SER A 187 3.54 7.94 -5.59
CA SER A 187 4.29 6.69 -5.38
C SER A 187 3.33 5.49 -5.21
N TYR A 188 3.88 4.32 -4.89
CA TYR A 188 3.19 3.13 -4.38
C TYR A 188 4.14 2.45 -3.38
N GLU A 189 3.64 1.92 -2.27
CA GLU A 189 4.47 1.18 -1.31
C GLU A 189 4.42 -0.32 -1.60
N MET A 190 5.45 -0.81 -2.29
CA MET A 190 5.60 -2.24 -2.56
C MET A 190 6.17 -2.97 -1.34
N HIS A 191 5.67 -4.16 -1.02
CA HIS A 191 6.26 -4.97 0.03
C HIS A 191 7.63 -5.54 -0.41
N TRP A 192 8.64 -5.55 0.47
CA TRP A 192 10.00 -6.02 0.11
C TRP A 192 10.05 -7.45 -0.47
N SER A 193 9.08 -8.32 -0.12
CA SER A 193 9.02 -9.69 -0.64
C SER A 193 8.88 -9.72 -2.16
N ALA A 194 8.32 -8.66 -2.76
CA ALA A 194 8.25 -8.50 -4.20
C ALA A 194 9.62 -8.46 -4.88
N LEU A 195 10.64 -7.97 -4.17
CA LEU A 195 12.02 -7.89 -4.63
C LEU A 195 12.83 -9.15 -4.25
N GLY A 196 12.55 -9.73 -3.08
CA GLY A 196 13.38 -10.79 -2.49
C GLY A 196 13.19 -12.18 -3.07
N TYR A 197 11.99 -12.52 -3.56
CA TYR A 197 11.66 -13.90 -3.90
C TYR A 197 11.44 -14.16 -5.40
N ASN A 198 11.59 -13.13 -6.25
CA ASN A 198 11.11 -13.18 -7.65
C ASN A 198 9.64 -13.65 -7.73
N GLU A 199 8.89 -13.54 -6.63
CA GLU A 199 7.59 -14.19 -6.42
C GLU A 199 6.47 -13.51 -7.20
N PHE A 200 6.72 -12.29 -7.68
CA PHE A 200 5.70 -11.44 -8.27
C PHE A 200 5.88 -11.30 -9.79
N ASP A 201 6.93 -11.85 -10.41
CA ASP A 201 7.14 -11.90 -11.87
C ASP A 201 6.83 -10.53 -12.57
N PRO A 202 6.56 -10.36 -13.89
CA PRO A 202 6.64 -9.04 -14.52
C PRO A 202 5.53 -8.06 -14.13
N GLY A 203 4.67 -8.42 -13.16
CA GLY A 203 3.49 -7.63 -12.84
C GLY A 203 3.77 -6.44 -11.91
N SER A 204 4.67 -6.63 -10.94
CA SER A 204 4.90 -5.65 -9.87
C SER A 204 6.20 -4.86 -10.07
N ASP A 205 7.23 -5.46 -10.66
CA ASP A 205 8.52 -4.84 -10.98
C ASP A 205 8.43 -3.66 -11.96
N HIS A 206 7.40 -3.62 -12.80
CA HIS A 206 7.17 -2.56 -13.79
C HIS A 206 6.15 -1.49 -13.38
N LEU A 207 5.66 -1.51 -12.13
CA LEU A 207 4.62 -0.58 -11.67
C LEU A 207 4.97 0.89 -11.90
N TRP A 208 6.19 1.30 -11.58
CA TRP A 208 6.60 2.71 -11.68
C TRP A 208 6.65 3.20 -13.13
N GLU A 209 7.25 2.42 -14.03
CA GLU A 209 7.30 2.70 -15.47
C GLU A 209 5.88 2.72 -16.07
N ASP A 210 5.08 1.70 -15.79
CA ASP A 210 3.78 1.50 -16.44
C ASP A 210 2.72 2.53 -15.97
N LEU A 211 2.88 3.09 -14.77
CA LEU A 211 1.97 4.05 -14.16
C LEU A 211 2.50 5.48 -14.10
N GLY A 212 3.77 5.74 -14.45
CA GLY A 212 4.35 7.08 -14.38
C GLY A 212 4.42 7.66 -12.97
N LEU A 213 4.84 6.82 -12.01
CA LEU A 213 5.05 7.23 -10.61
C LEU A 213 6.38 7.98 -10.45
N ASP A 214 6.45 8.95 -9.54
CA ASP A 214 7.62 9.81 -9.37
C ASP A 214 8.68 9.23 -8.42
N VAL A 215 8.25 8.38 -7.50
CA VAL A 215 9.08 7.86 -6.41
C VAL A 215 8.87 6.35 -6.28
N ILE A 216 9.97 5.63 -6.05
CA ILE A 216 9.96 4.21 -5.73
C ILE A 216 9.76 4.03 -4.22
N GLY A 217 8.59 3.54 -3.81
CA GLY A 217 8.25 3.26 -2.41
C GLY A 217 8.34 1.77 -2.10
N ILE A 218 9.11 1.40 -1.07
CA ILE A 218 9.27 0.01 -0.63
C ILE A 218 9.09 -0.08 0.89
N SER A 219 8.21 -0.96 1.36
CA SER A 219 8.16 -1.40 2.76
C SER A 219 9.33 -2.35 3.06
N ALA A 220 10.48 -1.78 3.43
CA ALA A 220 11.78 -2.44 3.44
C ALA A 220 12.04 -3.33 4.68
N TYR A 221 11.16 -4.30 4.97
CA TYR A 221 11.33 -5.27 6.07
C TYR A 221 12.30 -6.41 5.73
N PHE A 222 13.44 -6.10 5.10
CA PHE A 222 14.45 -7.10 4.73
C PHE A 222 15.09 -7.74 5.97
N LYS A 223 15.33 -9.05 5.90
CA LYS A 223 16.12 -9.75 6.91
C LYS A 223 17.58 -9.30 6.83
N LEU A 224 18.16 -8.93 7.98
CA LEU A 224 19.60 -8.67 8.09
C LEU A 224 20.42 -9.97 8.27
N SER A 225 19.74 -11.08 8.59
CA SER A 225 20.37 -12.39 8.79
C SER A 225 19.40 -13.48 8.40
N GLU A 226 19.88 -14.46 7.64
CA GLU A 226 19.11 -15.66 7.30
C GLU A 226 18.97 -16.60 8.50
N GLU A 227 20.04 -16.71 9.30
CA GLU A 227 20.08 -17.52 10.50
C GLU A 227 19.74 -16.68 11.74
N VAL A 228 19.10 -17.33 12.72
CA VAL A 228 18.87 -16.72 14.04
C VAL A 228 20.22 -16.40 14.67
N PRO A 229 20.50 -15.14 15.03
CA PRO A 229 21.77 -14.77 15.63
C PRO A 229 22.02 -15.53 16.94
N THR A 230 23.19 -16.14 17.08
CA THR A 230 23.61 -16.83 18.32
C THR A 230 24.27 -15.90 19.33
N SER A 231 24.51 -14.65 18.93
CA SER A 231 25.03 -13.56 19.76
C SER A 231 24.42 -12.22 19.33
N VAL A 232 24.54 -11.21 20.20
CA VAL A 232 24.15 -9.83 19.86
C VAL A 232 25.10 -9.28 18.80
N MET A 233 24.56 -8.85 17.67
CA MET A 233 25.32 -8.17 16.62
C MET A 233 25.69 -6.75 17.07
N THR A 234 26.88 -6.31 16.71
CA THR A 234 27.32 -4.92 16.85
C THR A 234 26.59 -4.01 15.87
N VAL A 235 26.58 -2.70 16.15
CA VAL A 235 26.00 -1.69 15.23
C VAL A 235 26.67 -1.77 13.86
N SER A 236 28.00 -1.88 13.80
CA SER A 236 28.74 -1.97 12.53
C SER A 236 28.37 -3.20 11.70
N GLU A 237 28.09 -4.34 12.33
CA GLU A 237 27.65 -5.55 11.61
C GLU A 237 26.23 -5.39 11.05
N LEU A 238 25.33 -4.73 11.81
CA LEU A 238 23.98 -4.43 11.34
C LEU A 238 24.01 -3.44 10.17
N GLU A 239 24.87 -2.41 10.24
CA GLU A 239 25.08 -1.45 9.15
C GLU A 239 25.62 -2.15 7.89
N GLU A 240 26.63 -3.02 8.02
CA GLU A 240 27.17 -3.77 6.87
C GLU A 240 26.10 -4.66 6.21
N LYS A 241 25.28 -5.34 7.02
CA LYS A 241 24.17 -6.16 6.53
C LYS A 241 23.11 -5.32 5.81
N TRP A 242 22.80 -4.14 6.34
CA TRP A 242 21.88 -3.21 5.69
C TRP A 242 22.44 -2.65 4.38
N GLU A 243 23.73 -2.32 4.33
CA GLU A 243 24.40 -1.95 3.07
C GLU A 243 24.33 -3.08 2.05
N GLY A 244 24.43 -4.34 2.48
CA GLY A 244 24.19 -5.51 1.63
C GLY A 244 22.79 -5.50 1.00
N VAL A 245 21.75 -5.31 1.82
CA VAL A 245 20.36 -5.16 1.35
C VAL A 245 20.23 -4.00 0.37
N PHE A 246 20.80 -2.84 0.69
CA PHE A 246 20.72 -1.64 -0.13
C PHE A 246 21.34 -1.86 -1.51
N ASN A 247 22.55 -2.43 -1.56
CA ASN A 247 23.26 -2.72 -2.80
C ASN A 247 22.57 -3.80 -3.65
N GLN A 248 22.02 -4.83 -3.01
CA GLN A 248 21.42 -5.96 -3.71
C GLN A 248 20.02 -5.66 -4.25
N TYR A 249 19.18 -4.98 -3.47
CA TYR A 249 17.75 -4.83 -3.78
C TYR A 249 17.34 -3.40 -4.12
N LEU A 250 17.91 -2.38 -3.48
CA LEU A 250 17.39 -1.01 -3.57
C LEU A 250 18.12 -0.14 -4.62
N ILE A 251 19.44 -0.22 -4.71
CA ILE A 251 20.21 0.50 -5.76
C ILE A 251 19.76 0.10 -7.18
N PRO A 252 19.53 -1.18 -7.51
CA PRO A 252 19.12 -1.58 -8.85
C PRO A 252 17.81 -0.96 -9.32
N LEU A 253 16.92 -0.59 -8.37
CA LEU A 253 15.63 0.03 -8.68
C LEU A 253 15.77 1.40 -9.37
N LYS A 254 16.91 2.09 -9.23
CA LYS A 254 17.17 3.37 -9.90
C LYS A 254 17.23 3.28 -11.43
N ASN A 255 17.28 2.07 -11.99
CA ASN A 255 17.32 1.86 -13.43
C ASN A 255 15.93 1.62 -14.04
N TYR A 256 14.87 1.64 -13.22
CA TYR A 256 13.47 1.53 -13.63
C TYR A 256 12.78 2.90 -13.66
#